data_AF-A0A1A9C6W2-F1
#
_entry.id   AF-A0A1A9C6W2-F1
#
_cell.length_a   1.000
_cell.length_b   1.000
_cell.length_c   1.000
_cell.angle_alpha   90.00
_cell.angle_beta   90.00
_cell.angle_gamma   90.00
#
_symmetry.space_group_name_H-M   'P 1'
#
loop_
_entity.id
_entity.type
_entity.pdbx_description
1 polymer ?
#
loop_
_entity_poly.entity_id
_entity_poly.type
_entity_poly.pdbx_seq_one_letter_code
_entity_poly.pdbx_strand_id
1 'polypeptide(L)'
;DDRRDDRRDSDRGGFRRDDRGDRGDRGGYGGRRDDRRDDRRDDWRDGDRGGFRRDDRGGRPGGFRGRDDYRGRDDRRGGGFQRRDDRDRDRDREPIKRLPIPEDVTGEEIDKDVRQELQSLPKTLAEDVAKNLVMVARLIDEDPEGAYGYSKVALRLASRVAAVREAAGFAAYANQKYSEALAEFRAARRMTGTVDLWPLMADCERGLGRPEKALDMAGAAEVHKLDKAGQVEMRLVAAGARRDMGQLDAAIVTLQSPELASNSVQPWTARLRYAYADALLAAGREREAREWFAKAVESDKDGSTDASDRLAELDGVEFVDALDENEAVTPDDEGSEKE
;
A
#
# COMPACT_ATOMS: atom_id res chain seq x y z
N ASP A 1 20.37 45.62 48.56
CA ASP A 1 21.46 46.47 48.06
C ASP A 1 21.87 46.00 46.67
N ASP A 2 22.13 46.86 45.69
CA ASP A 2 21.62 48.22 45.50
C ASP A 2 21.81 48.62 44.02
N ARG A 3 20.79 49.24 43.40
CA ARG A 3 20.86 50.39 42.47
C ARG A 3 21.67 50.30 41.14
N ARG A 4 21.00 50.49 39.97
CA ARG A 4 20.88 51.77 39.19
C ARG A 4 21.98 51.92 38.10
N ASP A 5 21.96 52.81 37.09
CA ASP A 5 20.99 53.67 36.34
C ASP A 5 21.77 54.14 35.05
N ASP A 6 21.24 54.62 33.93
CA ASP A 6 19.88 54.85 33.40
C ASP A 6 19.96 55.02 31.85
N ARG A 7 19.03 54.42 31.07
CA ARG A 7 18.34 54.97 29.85
C ARG A 7 19.08 55.49 28.58
N ARG A 8 18.27 55.48 27.50
CA ARG A 8 18.11 56.46 26.38
C ARG A 8 18.60 56.03 25.00
N ASP A 9 17.95 56.41 23.89
CA ASP A 9 16.55 56.86 23.63
C ASP A 9 16.33 56.82 22.10
N SER A 10 15.11 56.48 21.65
CA SER A 10 14.50 56.97 20.38
C SER A 10 15.14 56.51 19.04
N ASP A 11 14.50 56.63 17.85
CA ASP A 11 13.29 57.38 17.48
C ASP A 11 12.54 56.81 16.24
N ARG A 12 11.23 57.13 16.17
CA ARG A 12 10.34 57.31 14.99
C ARG A 12 10.37 56.45 13.70
N GLY A 13 9.20 55.86 13.43
CA GLY A 13 8.32 56.29 12.31
C GLY A 13 8.34 55.46 11.02
N GLY A 14 7.23 55.31 10.26
CA GLY A 14 5.84 55.68 10.54
C GLY A 14 4.95 55.79 9.28
N PHE A 15 3.67 55.37 9.39
CA PHE A 15 2.54 55.63 8.46
C PHE A 15 2.66 55.01 7.03
N ARG A 16 1.61 54.81 6.21
CA ARG A 16 0.20 55.28 6.20
C ARG A 16 -0.79 54.16 5.74
N ARG A 17 -2.08 54.37 6.01
CA ARG A 17 -3.23 53.76 5.30
C ARG A 17 -3.40 54.41 3.92
N ASP A 18 -4.25 53.85 3.05
CA ASP A 18 -5.52 54.52 2.68
C ASP A 18 -6.52 53.58 1.99
N ASP A 19 -7.80 53.93 2.10
CA ASP A 19 -9.01 53.19 1.68
C ASP A 19 -9.56 53.63 0.29
N ARG A 20 -10.59 52.90 -0.19
CA ARG A 20 -11.53 53.20 -1.32
C ARG A 20 -10.96 52.88 -2.71
N GLY A 21 -11.70 52.41 -3.73
CA GLY A 21 -13.14 52.19 -4.03
C GLY A 21 -13.17 51.72 -5.53
N ASP A 22 -14.26 51.49 -6.27
CA ASP A 22 -15.72 51.54 -6.06
C ASP A 22 -16.38 50.49 -7.03
N ARG A 23 -17.59 50.72 -7.55
CA ARG A 23 -18.56 49.71 -8.05
C ARG A 23 -18.67 49.54 -9.58
N GLY A 24 -19.43 48.52 -10.01
CA GLY A 24 -20.02 48.37 -11.37
C GLY A 24 -20.02 46.90 -11.84
N ASP A 25 -21.06 46.06 -11.72
CA ASP A 25 -22.47 46.07 -12.19
C ASP A 25 -22.65 45.53 -13.64
N ARG A 26 -23.80 44.86 -13.90
CA ARG A 26 -24.34 44.10 -15.08
C ARG A 26 -23.66 44.26 -16.46
N GLY A 27 -23.63 43.28 -17.37
CA GLY A 27 -24.43 42.05 -17.55
C GLY A 27 -25.36 42.12 -18.79
N GLY A 28 -25.40 41.10 -19.67
CA GLY A 28 -26.52 40.90 -20.62
C GLY A 28 -26.25 40.40 -22.07
N TYR A 29 -26.70 39.16 -22.34
CA TYR A 29 -27.48 38.66 -23.52
C TYR A 29 -27.11 38.91 -25.01
N GLY A 30 -27.10 37.78 -25.77
CA GLY A 30 -27.65 37.62 -27.13
C GLY A 30 -26.65 37.67 -28.31
N GLY A 31 -26.79 36.92 -29.42
CA GLY A 31 -27.68 35.78 -29.70
C GLY A 31 -27.81 35.42 -31.20
N ARG A 32 -28.07 34.12 -31.49
CA ARG A 32 -28.74 33.53 -32.69
C ARG A 32 -28.16 33.64 -34.12
N ARG A 33 -28.11 32.47 -34.78
CA ARG A 33 -28.48 32.15 -36.20
C ARG A 33 -27.51 32.61 -37.32
N ASP A 34 -27.42 31.96 -38.49
CA ASP A 34 -27.97 30.70 -39.06
C ASP A 34 -27.03 30.22 -40.22
N ASP A 35 -27.45 29.20 -41.01
CA ASP A 35 -26.91 28.73 -42.32
C ASP A 35 -25.77 27.67 -42.33
N ARG A 36 -25.70 26.66 -43.25
CA ARG A 36 -26.67 25.92 -44.13
C ARG A 36 -25.92 24.74 -44.83
N ARG A 37 -26.67 23.80 -45.44
CA ARG A 37 -26.28 22.64 -46.32
C ARG A 37 -25.89 21.34 -45.59
N ASP A 38 -26.61 20.22 -45.75
CA ASP A 38 -26.78 19.29 -46.91
C ASP A 38 -25.56 18.33 -47.02
N ASP A 39 -25.65 16.99 -47.14
CA ASP A 39 -26.66 16.11 -47.79
C ASP A 39 -26.67 14.64 -47.23
N ARG A 40 -27.68 13.85 -47.66
CA ARG A 40 -27.87 12.36 -47.62
C ARG A 40 -28.47 11.74 -46.33
N ARG A 41 -29.66 11.11 -46.32
CA ARG A 41 -30.18 9.88 -47.03
C ARG A 41 -29.45 8.59 -46.61
N ASP A 42 -30.09 7.47 -46.28
CA ASP A 42 -31.49 6.97 -46.44
C ASP A 42 -31.96 6.31 -45.10
N ASP A 43 -33.18 6.49 -44.57
CA ASP A 43 -34.51 6.00 -45.01
C ASP A 43 -34.76 4.49 -44.74
N TRP A 44 -35.47 4.17 -43.64
CA TRP A 44 -36.32 2.97 -43.48
C TRP A 44 -37.44 3.20 -42.44
N ARG A 45 -38.60 3.61 -42.96
CA ARG A 45 -39.97 3.18 -42.61
C ARG A 45 -40.41 2.94 -41.15
N ASP A 46 -41.45 3.72 -40.80
CA ASP A 46 -42.82 3.31 -40.44
C ASP A 46 -43.05 2.22 -39.37
N GLY A 47 -43.95 2.43 -38.39
CA GLY A 47 -44.82 3.61 -38.17
C GLY A 47 -45.91 3.35 -37.13
N ASP A 48 -46.73 4.38 -36.88
CA ASP A 48 -48.10 4.36 -36.30
C ASP A 48 -48.36 3.62 -34.96
N ARG A 49 -48.99 4.17 -33.91
CA ARG A 49 -49.69 5.44 -33.59
C ARG A 49 -49.48 5.71 -32.09
N GLY A 50 -49.41 6.93 -31.56
CA GLY A 50 -50.45 7.96 -31.59
C GLY A 50 -51.60 7.60 -30.62
N GLY A 51 -51.94 8.36 -29.58
CA GLY A 51 -51.40 9.62 -29.07
C GLY A 51 -52.49 10.51 -28.46
N PHE A 52 -52.24 11.10 -27.28
CA PHE A 52 -53.03 12.19 -26.65
C PHE A 52 -54.48 11.81 -26.19
N ARG A 53 -55.16 12.49 -25.24
CA ARG A 53 -54.92 13.72 -24.45
C ARG A 53 -55.30 13.54 -22.97
N ARG A 54 -54.93 14.53 -22.14
CA ARG A 54 -55.57 14.84 -20.85
C ARG A 54 -57.07 15.17 -21.02
N ASP A 55 -57.84 15.14 -19.94
CA ASP A 55 -58.40 16.37 -19.33
C ASP A 55 -58.99 16.10 -17.92
N ASP A 56 -59.08 17.17 -17.14
CA ASP A 56 -59.40 17.19 -15.71
C ASP A 56 -60.87 16.88 -15.35
N ARG A 57 -61.08 16.20 -14.20
CA ARG A 57 -62.17 16.52 -13.25
C ARG A 57 -61.93 15.87 -11.88
N GLY A 58 -62.12 16.65 -10.81
CA GLY A 58 -61.84 16.25 -9.43
C GLY A 58 -63.03 15.61 -8.70
N GLY A 59 -62.80 15.26 -7.43
CA GLY A 59 -63.84 14.77 -6.51
C GLY A 59 -63.36 13.70 -5.51
N ARG A 60 -62.90 14.12 -4.32
CA ARG A 60 -63.07 13.35 -3.07
C ARG A 60 -64.52 13.61 -2.55
N PRO A 61 -65.15 12.79 -1.65
CA PRO A 61 -64.52 12.06 -0.52
C PRO A 61 -65.15 10.70 -0.07
N GLY A 62 -64.47 9.98 0.85
CA GLY A 62 -65.04 8.92 1.72
C GLY A 62 -65.27 7.53 1.06
N GLY A 63 -65.42 6.41 1.78
CA GLY A 63 -65.22 6.12 3.22
C GLY A 63 -65.88 4.79 3.68
N PHE A 64 -65.25 4.09 4.65
CA PHE A 64 -65.76 2.97 5.50
C PHE A 64 -65.85 1.49 5.02
N ARG A 65 -65.40 0.59 5.94
CA ARG A 65 -65.74 -0.84 6.23
C ARG A 65 -65.56 -1.85 5.08
N GLY A 66 -64.66 -2.83 5.15
CA GLY A 66 -64.63 -3.99 6.07
C GLY A 66 -64.62 -5.27 5.19
N ARG A 67 -64.31 -6.51 5.62
CA ARG A 67 -63.94 -7.08 6.92
C ARG A 67 -63.28 -8.48 6.69
N ASP A 68 -62.18 -8.73 7.40
CA ASP A 68 -61.57 -10.01 7.87
C ASP A 68 -61.27 -11.22 6.95
N ASP A 69 -60.31 -12.02 7.45
CA ASP A 69 -60.08 -13.46 7.24
C ASP A 69 -59.36 -13.98 5.98
N TYR A 70 -58.02 -13.93 6.01
CA TYR A 70 -57.23 -15.17 5.90
C TYR A 70 -56.18 -15.25 7.02
N ARG A 71 -56.10 -16.44 7.64
CA ARG A 71 -55.36 -16.67 8.90
C ARG A 71 -53.85 -16.69 8.70
N GLY A 72 -53.13 -16.21 9.71
CA GLY A 72 -51.68 -16.26 9.75
C GLY A 72 -51.13 -17.68 9.94
N ARG A 73 -49.85 -17.83 9.57
CA ARG A 73 -48.97 -18.90 10.04
C ARG A 73 -47.62 -18.29 10.38
N ASP A 74 -47.36 -18.15 11.68
CA ASP A 74 -46.02 -17.89 12.21
C ASP A 74 -45.12 -19.09 11.93
N ASP A 75 -44.04 -18.88 11.19
CA ASP A 75 -42.88 -19.78 11.17
C ASP A 75 -41.58 -18.99 11.00
N ARG A 76 -41.22 -18.28 12.07
CA ARG A 76 -39.87 -17.94 12.55
C ARG A 76 -38.71 -18.05 11.53
N ARG A 77 -38.40 -16.96 10.83
CA ARG A 77 -37.01 -16.68 10.40
C ARG A 77 -36.73 -15.17 10.27
N GLY A 78 -36.58 -14.50 11.41
CA GLY A 78 -36.16 -13.10 11.45
C GLY A 78 -34.71 -12.94 10.97
N GLY A 79 -34.52 -12.35 9.79
CA GLY A 79 -33.21 -11.98 9.25
C GLY A 79 -32.61 -10.79 10.00
N GLY A 80 -32.07 -11.03 11.19
CA GLY A 80 -31.52 -10.02 12.10
C GLY A 80 -30.04 -10.23 12.43
N PHE A 81 -29.20 -10.49 11.44
CA PHE A 81 -27.76 -10.75 11.62
C PHE A 81 -26.92 -9.86 10.69
N GLN A 82 -26.38 -8.76 11.23
CA GLN A 82 -25.22 -7.99 10.67
C GLN A 82 -24.81 -6.76 11.53
N ARG A 83 -25.06 -6.74 12.85
CA ARG A 83 -24.57 -5.68 13.78
C ARG A 83 -24.25 -6.20 15.19
N ARG A 84 -23.71 -7.42 15.30
CA ARG A 84 -23.50 -8.08 16.61
C ARG A 84 -22.28 -9.00 16.70
N ASP A 85 -21.15 -8.60 16.10
CA ASP A 85 -19.88 -9.34 16.22
C ASP A 85 -18.69 -8.46 16.66
N ASP A 86 -18.75 -7.12 16.50
CA ASP A 86 -17.64 -6.24 16.87
C ASP A 86 -17.54 -5.95 18.39
N ARG A 87 -18.65 -5.98 19.13
CA ARG A 87 -18.67 -5.60 20.56
C ARG A 87 -18.28 -6.71 21.53
N ASP A 88 -18.42 -7.95 21.11
CA ASP A 88 -18.16 -9.11 21.98
C ASP A 88 -16.69 -9.56 21.90
N ARG A 89 -15.93 -9.14 20.86
CA ARG A 89 -14.46 -9.32 20.79
C ARG A 89 -13.66 -8.55 21.85
N ASP A 90 -14.18 -7.43 22.35
CA ASP A 90 -13.46 -6.57 23.31
C ASP A 90 -13.59 -7.03 24.77
N ARG A 91 -14.51 -7.96 25.09
CA ARG A 91 -14.77 -8.39 26.48
C ARG A 91 -13.89 -9.54 26.97
N ASP A 92 -13.48 -10.43 26.07
CA ASP A 92 -12.62 -11.59 26.39
C ASP A 92 -11.15 -11.33 26.05
N ARG A 93 -10.76 -10.06 25.90
CA ARG A 93 -9.38 -9.68 25.57
C ARG A 93 -8.52 -9.83 26.83
N GLU A 94 -7.70 -10.87 26.85
CA GLU A 94 -6.68 -11.08 27.88
C GLU A 94 -5.89 -9.78 28.17
N PRO A 95 -5.46 -9.57 29.43
CA PRO A 95 -4.61 -8.43 29.80
C PRO A 95 -3.49 -8.22 28.80
N ILE A 96 -3.15 -6.96 28.51
CA ILE A 96 -2.07 -6.65 27.57
C ILE A 96 -0.77 -7.18 28.14
N LYS A 97 -0.34 -8.35 27.65
CA LYS A 97 0.95 -8.96 27.95
C LYS A 97 2.03 -8.03 27.42
N ARG A 98 2.55 -7.16 28.29
CA ARG A 98 3.71 -6.31 28.00
C ARG A 98 4.88 -7.25 27.71
N LEU A 99 5.49 -7.09 26.55
CA LEU A 99 6.78 -7.70 26.25
C LEU A 99 7.87 -6.91 26.98
N PRO A 100 8.99 -7.55 27.39
CA PRO A 100 10.12 -6.84 27.96
C PRO A 100 10.67 -5.86 26.91
N ILE A 101 11.02 -4.64 27.32
CA ILE A 101 11.63 -3.64 26.43
C ILE A 101 13.00 -3.31 27.03
N PRO A 102 14.11 -3.40 26.26
CA PRO A 102 15.44 -3.00 26.71
C PRO A 102 15.49 -1.57 27.24
N GLU A 103 16.33 -1.30 28.24
CA GLU A 103 16.39 0.01 28.91
C GLU A 103 16.90 1.13 28.00
N ASP A 104 17.67 0.81 26.97
CA ASP A 104 18.17 1.75 25.96
C ASP A 104 17.10 2.17 24.94
N VAL A 105 15.92 1.54 24.93
CA VAL A 105 14.81 1.91 24.04
C VAL A 105 14.00 3.02 24.68
N THR A 106 14.25 4.26 24.24
CA THR A 106 13.64 5.45 24.82
C THR A 106 12.26 5.75 24.24
N GLY A 107 12.03 5.41 22.96
CA GLY A 107 10.88 5.85 22.16
C GLY A 107 11.16 7.13 21.36
N GLU A 108 12.29 7.81 21.58
CA GLU A 108 12.71 8.99 20.81
C GLU A 108 13.44 8.61 19.50
N GLU A 109 13.66 7.32 19.25
CA GLU A 109 14.27 6.78 18.02
C GLU A 109 13.28 6.72 16.85
N ILE A 110 11.97 6.84 17.09
CA ILE A 110 10.95 6.85 16.02
C ILE A 110 11.07 8.10 15.14
N ASP A 111 10.66 7.97 13.88
CA ASP A 111 10.57 9.11 12.98
C ASP A 111 9.67 10.25 13.54
N LYS A 112 9.99 11.48 13.13
CA LYS A 112 9.32 12.70 13.57
C LYS A 112 7.83 12.71 13.24
N ASP A 113 7.43 12.21 12.07
CA ASP A 113 6.03 12.24 11.62
C ASP A 113 5.21 11.19 12.39
N VAL A 114 5.78 10.00 12.64
CA VAL A 114 5.23 9.00 13.56
C VAL A 114 5.05 9.58 14.97
N ARG A 115 6.05 10.31 15.47
CA ARG A 115 5.99 11.00 16.78
C ARG A 115 4.87 12.04 16.82
N GLN A 116 4.62 12.74 15.71
CA GLN A 116 3.54 13.72 15.60
C GLN A 116 2.15 13.06 15.66
N GLU A 117 1.95 11.89 15.05
CA GLU A 117 0.68 11.17 15.21
C GLU A 117 0.41 10.74 16.67
N LEU A 118 1.46 10.31 17.39
CA LEU A 118 1.36 9.89 18.79
C LEU A 118 1.05 11.04 19.76
N GLN A 119 1.22 12.31 19.38
CA GLN A 119 0.84 13.46 20.21
C GLN A 119 -0.67 13.53 20.52
N SER A 120 -1.49 12.81 19.76
CA SER A 120 -2.92 12.64 20.03
C SER A 120 -3.24 11.77 21.26
N LEU A 121 -2.25 11.02 21.78
CA LEU A 121 -2.38 10.12 22.92
C LEU A 121 -1.92 10.79 24.23
N PRO A 122 -2.41 10.34 25.41
CA PRO A 122 -1.82 10.71 26.70
C PRO A 122 -0.33 10.39 26.74
N LYS A 123 0.50 11.28 27.31
CA LYS A 123 1.98 11.19 27.27
C LYS A 123 2.54 9.79 27.60
N THR A 124 2.10 9.18 28.69
CA THR A 124 2.57 7.85 29.11
C THR A 124 2.16 6.72 28.15
N LEU A 125 1.01 6.86 27.49
CA LEU A 125 0.57 5.92 26.45
C LEU A 125 1.34 6.13 25.15
N ALA A 126 1.64 7.39 24.79
CA ALA A 126 2.50 7.71 23.65
C ALA A 126 3.90 7.12 23.82
N GLU A 127 4.51 7.26 25.00
CA GLU A 127 5.81 6.67 25.37
C GLU A 127 5.77 5.14 25.30
N ASP A 128 4.78 4.48 25.92
CA ASP A 128 4.61 3.02 25.85
C ASP A 128 4.46 2.53 24.39
N VAL A 129 3.68 3.23 23.56
CA VAL A 129 3.49 2.87 22.15
C VAL A 129 4.76 3.11 21.34
N ALA A 130 5.41 4.26 21.49
CA ALA A 130 6.64 4.61 20.79
C ALA A 130 7.72 3.53 20.98
N LYS A 131 7.95 3.10 22.22
CA LYS A 131 8.91 2.02 22.53
C LYS A 131 8.58 0.70 21.84
N ASN A 132 7.30 0.34 21.75
CA ASN A 132 6.90 -0.85 20.98
C ASN A 132 7.17 -0.67 19.48
N LEU A 133 6.94 0.52 18.90
CA LEU A 133 7.25 0.79 17.49
C LEU A 133 8.77 0.76 17.20
N VAL A 134 9.61 1.23 18.13
CA VAL A 134 11.08 1.08 18.02
C VAL A 134 11.48 -0.38 18.04
N MET A 135 10.87 -1.21 18.90
CA MET A 135 11.12 -2.66 18.90
C MET A 135 10.64 -3.35 17.61
N VAL A 136 9.56 -2.89 16.98
CA VAL A 136 9.18 -3.37 15.63
C VAL A 136 10.28 -3.05 14.64
N ALA A 137 10.71 -1.78 14.57
CA ALA A 137 11.72 -1.34 13.59
C ALA A 137 13.09 -2.00 13.80
N ARG A 138 13.51 -2.26 15.04
CA ARG A 138 14.78 -2.94 15.35
C ARG A 138 14.79 -4.43 15.01
N LEU A 139 13.64 -5.10 15.13
CA LEU A 139 13.57 -6.56 15.00
C LEU A 139 13.02 -7.05 13.66
N ILE A 140 12.44 -6.18 12.81
CA ILE A 140 11.69 -6.64 11.63
C ILE A 140 12.51 -7.50 10.65
N ASP A 141 13.81 -7.25 10.55
CA ASP A 141 14.72 -7.96 9.66
C ASP A 141 15.42 -9.17 10.35
N GLU A 142 15.68 -9.10 11.66
CA GLU A 142 16.41 -10.14 12.43
C GLU A 142 15.50 -11.14 13.16
N ASP A 143 14.42 -10.67 13.78
CA ASP A 143 13.39 -11.45 14.48
C ASP A 143 11.98 -10.94 14.11
N PRO A 144 11.47 -11.33 12.92
CA PRO A 144 10.13 -10.94 12.48
C PRO A 144 9.05 -11.35 13.48
N GLU A 145 9.16 -12.51 14.14
CA GLU A 145 8.15 -12.97 15.10
C GLU A 145 8.09 -12.10 16.35
N GLY A 146 9.25 -11.70 16.88
CA GLY A 146 9.40 -10.72 17.95
C GLY A 146 8.83 -9.36 17.55
N ALA A 147 9.20 -8.84 16.37
CA ALA A 147 8.65 -7.60 15.81
C ALA A 147 7.11 -7.66 15.73
N TYR A 148 6.56 -8.76 15.23
CA TYR A 148 5.11 -9.00 15.21
C TYR A 148 4.52 -9.00 16.64
N GLY A 149 5.20 -9.60 17.63
CA GLY A 149 4.82 -9.49 19.04
C GLY A 149 4.62 -8.05 19.52
N TYR A 150 5.62 -7.17 19.36
CA TYR A 150 5.54 -5.77 19.77
C TYR A 150 4.49 -4.99 18.97
N SER A 151 4.34 -5.27 17.67
CA SER A 151 3.34 -4.61 16.84
C SER A 151 1.91 -4.92 17.32
N LYS A 152 1.64 -6.16 17.76
CA LYS A 152 0.35 -6.52 18.35
C LYS A 152 0.11 -5.81 19.68
N VAL A 153 1.13 -5.60 20.51
CA VAL A 153 1.03 -4.81 21.75
C VAL A 153 0.69 -3.36 21.44
N ALA A 154 1.43 -2.70 20.53
CA ALA A 154 1.14 -1.35 20.07
C ALA A 154 -0.28 -1.22 19.51
N LEU A 155 -0.73 -2.19 18.70
CA LEU A 155 -2.09 -2.24 18.15
C LEU A 155 -3.17 -2.43 19.23
N ARG A 156 -2.90 -3.13 20.35
CA ARG A 156 -3.83 -3.16 21.50
C ARG A 156 -3.96 -1.78 22.17
N LEU A 157 -2.85 -1.05 22.27
CA LEU A 157 -2.76 0.25 22.95
C LEU A 157 -3.34 1.41 22.12
N ALA A 158 -3.07 1.45 20.82
CA ALA A 158 -3.29 2.64 19.98
C ALA A 158 -3.80 2.35 18.56
N SER A 159 -4.74 1.41 18.40
CA SER A 159 -5.39 1.07 17.11
C SER A 159 -6.08 2.21 16.33
N ARG A 160 -6.06 3.45 16.81
CA ARG A 160 -6.58 4.65 16.12
C ARG A 160 -5.49 5.55 15.52
N VAL A 161 -4.22 5.22 15.76
CA VAL A 161 -3.05 5.88 15.14
C VAL A 161 -2.73 5.14 13.83
N ALA A 162 -2.43 5.87 12.75
CA ALA A 162 -2.19 5.26 11.45
C ALA A 162 -0.83 4.55 11.44
N ALA A 163 0.23 5.22 11.89
CA ALA A 163 1.58 4.63 11.97
C ALA A 163 1.64 3.32 12.80
N VAL A 164 0.79 3.18 13.83
CA VAL A 164 0.67 1.92 14.60
C VAL A 164 0.08 0.78 13.77
N ARG A 165 -0.86 1.09 12.86
CA ARG A 165 -1.39 0.11 11.92
C ARG A 165 -0.42 -0.20 10.80
N GLU A 166 0.34 0.79 10.33
CA GLU A 166 1.39 0.55 9.33
C GLU A 166 2.47 -0.38 9.89
N ALA A 167 3.00 -0.10 11.09
CA ALA A 167 3.95 -0.99 11.76
C ALA A 167 3.39 -2.40 12.02
N ALA A 168 2.12 -2.52 12.39
CA ALA A 168 1.45 -3.83 12.50
C ALA A 168 1.29 -4.54 11.15
N GLY A 169 1.02 -3.78 10.07
CA GLY A 169 0.97 -4.27 8.71
C GLY A 169 2.33 -4.79 8.23
N PHE A 170 3.39 -4.01 8.41
CA PHE A 170 4.77 -4.39 8.07
C PHE A 170 5.26 -5.62 8.85
N ALA A 171 5.05 -5.65 10.16
CA ALA A 171 5.44 -6.82 10.95
C ALA A 171 4.64 -8.08 10.58
N ALA A 172 3.33 -7.96 10.30
CA ALA A 172 2.53 -9.06 9.77
C ALA A 172 2.99 -9.49 8.37
N TYR A 173 3.42 -8.54 7.53
CA TYR A 173 3.93 -8.79 6.18
C TYR A 173 5.24 -9.58 6.20
N ALA A 174 6.21 -9.18 7.03
CA ALA A 174 7.47 -9.91 7.26
C ALA A 174 7.22 -11.35 7.77
N ASN A 175 6.13 -11.55 8.52
CA ASN A 175 5.67 -12.87 8.98
C ASN A 175 4.84 -13.66 7.94
N GLN A 176 4.73 -13.19 6.70
CA GLN A 176 3.90 -13.77 5.63
C GLN A 176 2.40 -13.88 6.01
N LYS A 177 1.94 -13.12 7.02
CA LYS A 177 0.54 -13.05 7.48
C LYS A 177 -0.27 -12.09 6.57
N TYR A 178 -0.22 -12.33 5.26
CA TYR A 178 -0.69 -11.40 4.22
C TYR A 178 -2.15 -10.94 4.37
N SER A 179 -3.04 -11.79 4.87
CA SER A 179 -4.45 -11.44 5.13
C SER A 179 -4.60 -10.40 6.25
N GLU A 180 -3.73 -10.46 7.27
CA GLU A 180 -3.73 -9.54 8.39
C GLU A 180 -2.98 -8.24 8.05
N ALA A 181 -1.83 -8.36 7.38
CA ALA A 181 -1.07 -7.23 6.83
C ALA A 181 -1.96 -6.36 5.91
N LEU A 182 -2.67 -6.99 4.96
CA LEU A 182 -3.59 -6.32 4.06
C LEU A 182 -4.77 -5.65 4.78
N ALA A 183 -5.25 -6.21 5.88
CA ALA A 183 -6.30 -5.60 6.69
C ALA A 183 -5.81 -4.31 7.37
N GLU A 184 -4.58 -4.33 7.89
CA GLU A 184 -3.96 -3.18 8.55
C GLU A 184 -3.51 -2.09 7.58
N PHE A 185 -2.86 -2.43 6.45
CA PHE A 185 -2.54 -1.46 5.39
C PHE A 185 -3.80 -0.79 4.82
N ARG A 186 -4.90 -1.55 4.62
CA ARG A 186 -6.21 -0.98 4.24
C ARG A 186 -6.78 -0.06 5.32
N ALA A 187 -6.48 -0.30 6.60
CA ALA A 187 -6.95 0.53 7.70
C ALA A 187 -6.13 1.82 7.82
N ALA A 188 -4.80 1.74 7.73
CA ALA A 188 -3.91 2.90 7.65
C ALA A 188 -4.29 3.82 6.47
N ARG A 189 -4.41 3.27 5.26
CA ARG A 189 -4.87 4.01 4.07
C ARG A 189 -6.22 4.71 4.24
N ARG A 190 -7.15 4.16 5.04
CA ARG A 190 -8.43 4.82 5.35
C ARG A 190 -8.29 5.98 6.35
N MET A 191 -7.22 6.01 7.14
CA MET A 191 -6.94 7.07 8.11
C MET A 191 -6.13 8.20 7.48
N THR A 192 -5.09 7.88 6.71
CA THR A 192 -4.18 8.84 6.08
C THR A 192 -4.69 9.37 4.74
N GLY A 193 -5.40 8.53 3.97
CA GLY A 193 -5.73 8.79 2.57
C GLY A 193 -4.56 8.62 1.59
N THR A 194 -3.37 8.25 2.06
CA THR A 194 -2.17 8.07 1.24
C THR A 194 -2.26 6.81 0.36
N VAL A 195 -1.39 6.73 -0.66
CA VAL A 195 -1.33 5.57 -1.57
C VAL A 195 -0.03 4.78 -1.43
N ASP A 196 0.89 5.17 -0.55
CA ASP A 196 2.26 4.68 -0.56
C ASP A 196 2.36 3.17 -0.26
N LEU A 197 1.40 2.65 0.52
CA LEU A 197 1.23 1.22 0.81
C LEU A 197 0.58 0.42 -0.33
N TRP A 198 0.24 1.03 -1.47
CA TRP A 198 -0.48 0.37 -2.58
C TRP A 198 0.29 -0.82 -3.19
N PRO A 199 1.62 -0.74 -3.43
CA PRO A 199 2.39 -1.90 -3.88
C PRO A 199 2.35 -3.06 -2.87
N LEU A 200 2.53 -2.77 -1.57
CA LEU A 200 2.48 -3.77 -0.49
C LEU A 200 1.09 -4.43 -0.38
N MET A 201 0.02 -3.66 -0.55
CA MET A 201 -1.35 -4.19 -0.61
C MET A 201 -1.56 -5.11 -1.81
N ALA A 202 -0.96 -4.81 -2.97
CA ALA A 202 -1.00 -5.68 -4.13
C ALA A 202 -0.16 -6.95 -3.94
N ASP A 203 1.03 -6.85 -3.33
CA ASP A 203 1.89 -8.01 -3.02
C ASP A 203 1.23 -8.92 -1.98
N CYS A 204 0.46 -8.36 -1.03
CA CYS A 204 -0.37 -9.16 -0.13
C CYS A 204 -1.48 -9.94 -0.86
N GLU A 205 -2.15 -9.37 -1.87
CA GLU A 205 -3.12 -10.14 -2.67
C GLU A 205 -2.41 -11.23 -3.50
N ARG A 206 -1.20 -10.95 -4.00
CA ARG A 206 -0.35 -11.95 -4.67
C ARG A 206 0.03 -13.10 -3.74
N GLY A 207 0.54 -12.81 -2.54
CA GLY A 207 0.84 -13.78 -1.48
C GLY A 207 -0.38 -14.55 -0.93
N LEU A 208 -1.60 -14.04 -1.16
CA LEU A 208 -2.86 -14.77 -0.92
C LEU A 208 -3.30 -15.63 -2.11
N GLY A 209 -2.44 -15.85 -3.11
CA GLY A 209 -2.71 -16.65 -4.30
C GLY A 209 -3.63 -15.97 -5.31
N ARG A 210 -3.58 -14.63 -5.42
CA ARG A 210 -4.42 -13.84 -6.35
C ARG A 210 -3.58 -12.92 -7.24
N PRO A 211 -2.66 -13.46 -8.06
CA PRO A 211 -1.78 -12.65 -8.91
C PRO A 211 -2.55 -11.74 -9.89
N GLU A 212 -3.71 -12.19 -10.40
CA GLU A 212 -4.59 -11.36 -11.24
C GLU A 212 -5.02 -10.10 -10.50
N LYS A 213 -5.27 -10.20 -9.19
CA LYS A 213 -5.69 -9.06 -8.38
C LYS A 213 -4.56 -8.04 -8.16
N ALA A 214 -3.32 -8.51 -8.09
CA ALA A 214 -2.15 -7.63 -8.06
C ALA A 214 -1.99 -6.88 -9.41
N LEU A 215 -2.28 -7.53 -10.54
CA LEU A 215 -2.28 -6.87 -11.85
C LEU A 215 -3.41 -5.85 -12.03
N ASP A 216 -4.63 -6.14 -11.56
CA ASP A 216 -5.72 -5.14 -11.50
C ASP A 216 -5.26 -3.88 -10.75
N MET A 217 -4.56 -4.06 -9.62
CA MET A 217 -4.04 -2.97 -8.80
C MET A 217 -2.89 -2.21 -9.48
N ALA A 218 -2.06 -2.91 -10.27
CA ALA A 218 -1.02 -2.28 -11.09
C ALA A 218 -1.58 -1.41 -12.23
N GLY A 219 -2.79 -1.71 -12.71
CA GLY A 219 -3.53 -0.91 -13.71
C GLY A 219 -4.40 0.21 -13.12
N ALA A 220 -4.42 0.39 -11.79
CA ALA A 220 -5.31 1.33 -11.13
C ALA A 220 -4.80 2.78 -11.12
N ALA A 221 -5.72 3.75 -11.05
CA ALA A 221 -5.39 5.17 -11.03
C ALA A 221 -4.56 5.61 -9.81
N GLU A 222 -4.58 4.83 -8.72
CA GLU A 222 -3.68 4.98 -7.57
C GLU A 222 -2.20 4.97 -7.95
N VAL A 223 -1.79 4.21 -8.96
CA VAL A 223 -0.37 4.07 -9.34
C VAL A 223 0.21 5.40 -9.86
N HIS A 224 -0.63 6.25 -10.47
CA HIS A 224 -0.22 7.59 -10.91
C HIS A 224 -0.04 8.60 -9.77
N LYS A 225 -0.45 8.26 -8.54
CA LYS A 225 -0.26 9.07 -7.33
C LYS A 225 0.96 8.67 -6.52
N LEU A 226 1.53 7.50 -6.81
CA LEU A 226 2.78 7.05 -6.21
C LEU A 226 3.95 7.91 -6.68
N ASP A 227 4.93 8.07 -5.81
CA ASP A 227 6.23 8.64 -6.14
C ASP A 227 7.02 7.71 -7.08
N LYS A 228 8.28 8.05 -7.37
CA LYS A 228 9.09 7.24 -8.28
C LYS A 228 9.45 5.87 -7.69
N ALA A 229 9.70 5.78 -6.37
CA ALA A 229 10.00 4.53 -5.70
C ALA A 229 8.76 3.61 -5.72
N GLY A 230 7.59 4.12 -5.29
CA GLY A 230 6.33 3.36 -5.29
C GLY A 230 5.92 2.87 -6.67
N GLN A 231 6.17 3.65 -7.73
CA GLN A 231 5.95 3.19 -9.12
C GLN A 231 6.88 2.04 -9.53
N VAL A 232 8.14 2.01 -9.06
CA VAL A 232 9.05 0.88 -9.31
C VAL A 232 8.62 -0.34 -8.51
N GLU A 233 8.27 -0.17 -7.24
CA GLU A 233 7.75 -1.26 -6.40
C GLU A 233 6.47 -1.87 -6.98
N MET A 234 5.54 -1.06 -7.49
CA MET A 234 4.35 -1.56 -8.18
C MET A 234 4.70 -2.39 -9.43
N ARG A 235 5.75 -2.04 -10.18
CA ARG A 235 6.23 -2.85 -11.32
C ARG A 235 6.86 -4.16 -10.88
N LEU A 236 7.60 -4.17 -9.78
CA LEU A 236 8.20 -5.39 -9.22
C LEU A 236 7.12 -6.38 -8.81
N VAL A 237 6.10 -5.91 -8.08
CA VAL A 237 4.93 -6.72 -7.70
C VAL A 237 4.16 -7.21 -8.93
N ALA A 238 3.96 -6.37 -9.94
CA ALA A 238 3.29 -6.76 -11.18
C ALA A 238 4.08 -7.81 -11.99
N ALA A 239 5.41 -7.70 -12.03
CA ALA A 239 6.26 -8.68 -12.68
C ALA A 239 6.26 -10.01 -11.91
N GLY A 240 6.32 -9.98 -10.57
CA GLY A 240 6.13 -11.15 -9.71
C GLY A 240 4.79 -11.85 -10.00
N ALA A 241 3.69 -11.10 -10.02
CA ALA A 241 2.36 -11.64 -10.30
C ALA A 241 2.27 -12.31 -11.69
N ARG A 242 3.00 -11.78 -12.68
CA ARG A 242 3.12 -12.43 -14.00
C ARG A 242 3.90 -13.74 -13.94
N ARG A 243 5.00 -13.80 -13.19
CA ARG A 243 5.77 -15.04 -12.98
C ARG A 243 4.94 -16.12 -12.28
N ASP A 244 4.16 -15.75 -11.27
CA ASP A 244 3.28 -16.67 -10.54
C ASP A 244 2.21 -17.31 -11.46
N MET A 245 1.85 -16.64 -12.56
CA MET A 245 0.98 -17.16 -13.62
C MET A 245 1.73 -17.79 -14.81
N GLY A 246 3.04 -17.99 -14.73
CA GLY A 246 3.89 -18.52 -15.80
C GLY A 246 4.12 -17.57 -16.99
N GLN A 247 3.73 -16.30 -16.89
CA GLN A 247 3.82 -15.30 -17.97
C GLN A 247 5.21 -14.63 -18.03
N LEU A 248 6.26 -15.42 -18.18
CA LEU A 248 7.66 -14.99 -18.01
C LEU A 248 8.07 -13.86 -18.95
N ASP A 249 7.78 -13.96 -20.26
CA ASP A 249 8.06 -12.89 -21.23
C ASP A 249 7.38 -11.57 -20.86
N ALA A 250 6.15 -11.64 -20.38
CA ALA A 250 5.41 -10.45 -19.96
C ALA A 250 5.95 -9.88 -18.64
N ALA A 251 6.51 -10.71 -17.75
CA ALA A 251 7.22 -10.24 -16.55
C ALA A 251 8.49 -9.47 -16.92
N ILE A 252 9.30 -10.02 -17.84
CA ILE A 252 10.49 -9.36 -18.41
C ILE A 252 10.11 -8.00 -19.00
N VAL A 253 9.10 -7.94 -19.86
CA VAL A 253 8.61 -6.68 -20.46
C VAL A 253 8.06 -5.70 -19.41
N THR A 254 7.47 -6.18 -18.32
CA THR A 254 6.94 -5.31 -17.23
C THR A 254 8.06 -4.60 -16.46
N LEU A 255 9.24 -5.23 -16.34
CA LEU A 255 10.42 -4.69 -15.67
C LEU A 255 11.26 -3.76 -16.56
N GLN A 256 11.19 -3.93 -17.88
CA GLN A 256 11.84 -3.06 -18.86
C GLN A 256 11.33 -1.62 -18.74
N SER A 257 12.14 -0.78 -18.12
CA SER A 257 11.81 0.60 -17.77
C SER A 257 13.05 1.49 -17.89
N PRO A 258 12.90 2.82 -18.00
CA PRO A 258 14.03 3.76 -17.98
C PRO A 258 14.85 3.64 -16.68
N GLU A 259 14.20 3.24 -15.59
CA GLU A 259 14.81 3.02 -14.29
C GLU A 259 15.78 1.83 -14.28
N LEU A 260 15.46 0.73 -14.97
CA LEU A 260 16.31 -0.45 -15.11
C LEU A 260 17.62 -0.13 -15.86
N ALA A 261 17.53 0.74 -16.87
CA ALA A 261 18.66 1.19 -17.69
C ALA A 261 19.44 2.38 -17.08
N SER A 262 19.07 2.84 -15.89
CA SER A 262 19.71 4.00 -15.23
C SER A 262 21.08 3.65 -14.67
N ASN A 263 22.04 4.56 -14.86
CA ASN A 263 23.34 4.55 -14.18
C ASN A 263 23.28 5.19 -12.77
N SER A 264 22.20 5.90 -12.43
CA SER A 264 22.00 6.43 -11.09
C SER A 264 21.56 5.29 -10.17
N VAL A 265 22.40 4.98 -9.17
CA VAL A 265 22.06 4.04 -8.10
C VAL A 265 21.06 4.71 -7.16
N GLN A 266 19.85 4.15 -7.12
CA GLN A 266 18.73 4.51 -6.26
C GLN A 266 18.42 3.31 -5.34
N PRO A 267 17.67 3.48 -4.24
CA PRO A 267 17.40 2.39 -3.29
C PRO A 267 16.79 1.13 -3.93
N TRP A 268 15.96 1.28 -4.97
CA TRP A 268 15.33 0.17 -5.70
C TRP A 268 16.22 -0.47 -6.78
N THR A 269 17.43 0.04 -7.05
CA THR A 269 18.21 -0.34 -8.24
C THR A 269 18.68 -1.80 -8.20
N ALA A 270 19.22 -2.25 -7.07
CA ALA A 270 19.67 -3.64 -6.89
C ALA A 270 18.50 -4.61 -7.07
N ARG A 271 17.43 -4.42 -6.26
CA ARG A 271 16.16 -5.18 -6.31
C ARG A 271 15.53 -5.22 -7.71
N LEU A 272 15.56 -4.10 -8.46
CA LEU A 272 15.03 -4.03 -9.83
C LEU A 272 15.87 -4.82 -10.84
N ARG A 273 17.20 -4.74 -10.75
CA ARG A 273 18.12 -5.50 -11.62
C ARG A 273 18.09 -6.98 -11.31
N TYR A 274 18.05 -7.34 -10.01
CA TYR A 274 17.87 -8.70 -9.52
C TYR A 274 16.58 -9.33 -10.06
N ALA A 275 15.43 -8.67 -9.88
CA ALA A 275 14.15 -9.19 -10.35
C ALA A 275 14.11 -9.37 -11.88
N TYR A 276 14.84 -8.54 -12.63
CA TYR A 276 14.99 -8.69 -14.08
C TYR A 276 15.90 -9.87 -14.46
N ALA A 277 17.01 -10.05 -13.76
CA ALA A 277 17.91 -11.20 -13.92
C ALA A 277 17.21 -12.53 -13.62
N ASP A 278 16.48 -12.61 -12.52
CA ASP A 278 15.72 -13.81 -12.10
C ASP A 278 14.54 -14.10 -13.06
N ALA A 279 13.89 -13.07 -13.60
CA ALA A 279 12.88 -13.24 -14.66
C ALA A 279 13.50 -13.74 -15.99
N LEU A 280 14.70 -13.28 -16.36
CA LEU A 280 15.45 -13.79 -17.52
C LEU A 280 15.88 -15.25 -17.31
N LEU A 281 16.39 -15.60 -16.12
CA LEU A 281 16.83 -16.95 -15.79
C LEU A 281 15.67 -17.94 -15.86
N ALA A 282 14.54 -17.60 -15.25
CA ALA A 282 13.31 -18.40 -15.33
C ALA A 282 12.84 -18.63 -16.78
N ALA A 283 13.08 -17.69 -17.68
CA ALA A 283 12.79 -17.80 -19.11
C ALA A 283 13.87 -18.53 -19.94
N GLY A 284 14.88 -19.12 -19.30
CA GLY A 284 15.99 -19.81 -19.95
C GLY A 284 17.01 -18.89 -20.65
N ARG A 285 16.98 -17.58 -20.38
CA ARG A 285 17.88 -16.57 -20.97
C ARG A 285 19.13 -16.37 -20.11
N GLU A 286 19.77 -17.48 -19.76
CA GLU A 286 20.84 -17.59 -18.76
C GLU A 286 22.00 -16.60 -18.96
N ARG A 287 22.54 -16.48 -20.18
CA ARG A 287 23.61 -15.52 -20.50
C ARG A 287 23.22 -14.07 -20.20
N GLU A 288 21.97 -13.70 -20.47
CA GLU A 288 21.49 -12.35 -20.16
C GLU A 288 21.20 -12.21 -18.66
N ALA A 289 20.64 -13.24 -18.01
CA ALA A 289 20.44 -13.23 -16.56
C ALA A 289 21.75 -12.99 -15.81
N ARG A 290 22.81 -13.70 -16.19
CA ARG A 290 24.18 -13.52 -15.70
C ARG A 290 24.67 -12.07 -15.82
N GLU A 291 24.52 -11.44 -16.99
CA GLU A 291 24.88 -10.03 -17.20
C GLU A 291 24.08 -9.06 -16.31
N TRP A 292 22.87 -9.42 -15.90
CA TRP A 292 22.03 -8.59 -15.03
C TRP A 292 22.20 -8.88 -13.54
N PHE A 293 22.55 -10.10 -13.13
CA PHE A 293 23.00 -10.39 -11.76
C PHE A 293 24.29 -9.64 -11.44
N ALA A 294 25.28 -9.63 -12.35
CA ALA A 294 26.49 -8.82 -12.17
C ALA A 294 26.17 -7.32 -11.96
N LYS A 295 25.25 -6.75 -12.75
CA LYS A 295 24.78 -5.37 -12.56
C LYS A 295 23.97 -5.16 -11.27
N ALA A 296 23.32 -6.20 -10.75
CA ALA A 296 22.64 -6.13 -9.45
C ALA A 296 23.68 -6.02 -8.33
N VAL A 297 24.70 -6.90 -8.31
CA VAL A 297 25.85 -6.86 -7.40
C VAL A 297 26.53 -5.49 -7.41
N GLU A 298 26.85 -4.92 -8.58
CA GLU A 298 27.45 -3.58 -8.71
C GLU A 298 26.62 -2.45 -8.04
N SER A 299 25.31 -2.63 -7.93
CA SER A 299 24.40 -1.67 -7.28
C SER A 299 24.05 -2.00 -5.83
N ASP A 300 24.34 -3.22 -5.36
CA ASP A 300 23.92 -3.71 -4.06
C ASP A 300 24.99 -3.45 -2.98
N LYS A 301 25.13 -2.18 -2.61
CA LYS A 301 26.15 -1.73 -1.66
C LYS A 301 25.92 -2.18 -0.22
N ASP A 302 24.67 -2.48 0.11
CA ASP A 302 24.22 -2.74 1.47
C ASP A 302 23.96 -4.24 1.71
N GLY A 303 24.23 -5.11 0.72
CA GLY A 303 24.03 -6.56 0.82
C GLY A 303 22.54 -6.96 0.88
N SER A 304 21.67 -6.22 0.22
CA SER A 304 20.22 -6.38 0.23
C SER A 304 19.70 -7.54 -0.64
N THR A 305 20.58 -8.16 -1.44
CA THR A 305 20.26 -9.26 -2.36
C THR A 305 21.36 -10.33 -2.35
N ASP A 306 20.98 -11.58 -2.58
CA ASP A 306 21.86 -12.73 -2.85
C ASP A 306 22.44 -12.73 -4.28
N ALA A 307 22.49 -11.56 -4.95
CA ALA A 307 22.90 -11.44 -6.35
C ALA A 307 24.30 -12.00 -6.64
N SER A 308 25.20 -11.94 -5.66
CA SER A 308 26.57 -12.47 -5.74
C SER A 308 26.57 -13.98 -5.79
N ASP A 309 25.76 -14.61 -4.95
CA ASP A 309 25.71 -16.07 -4.81
C ASP A 309 25.05 -16.68 -6.04
N ARG A 310 23.93 -16.08 -6.49
CA ARG A 310 23.25 -16.42 -7.76
C ARG A 310 24.15 -16.25 -8.98
N LEU A 311 25.10 -15.31 -8.97
CA LEU A 311 26.06 -15.12 -10.06
C LEU A 311 27.14 -16.21 -10.07
N ALA A 312 27.59 -16.65 -8.88
CA ALA A 312 28.58 -17.70 -8.70
C ALA A 312 28.02 -19.09 -9.02
N GLU A 313 26.77 -19.38 -8.64
CA GLU A 313 26.03 -20.56 -9.10
C GLU A 313 26.03 -20.65 -10.64
N LEU A 314 25.76 -19.52 -11.33
CA LEU A 314 25.80 -19.41 -12.79
C LEU A 314 27.22 -19.43 -13.40
N ASP A 315 28.28 -19.40 -12.59
CA ASP A 315 29.67 -19.70 -13.01
C ASP A 315 30.06 -21.17 -12.79
N GLY A 316 29.20 -21.97 -12.15
CA GLY A 316 29.56 -23.32 -11.70
C GLY A 316 30.47 -23.32 -10.46
N VAL A 317 30.41 -22.28 -9.64
CA VAL A 317 31.08 -22.22 -8.34
C VAL A 317 30.08 -22.64 -7.26
N GLU A 318 30.20 -23.87 -6.77
CA GLU A 318 29.43 -24.35 -5.62
C GLU A 318 30.08 -23.87 -4.31
N PHE A 319 29.29 -23.19 -3.47
CA PHE A 319 29.70 -22.87 -2.11
C PHE A 319 29.40 -24.05 -1.19
N VAL A 320 30.42 -24.84 -0.88
CA VAL A 320 30.35 -25.82 0.21
C VAL A 320 30.30 -25.05 1.53
N ASP A 321 29.27 -25.28 2.35
CA ASP A 321 29.21 -24.69 3.69
C ASP A 321 30.35 -25.26 4.54
N ALA A 322 31.30 -24.40 4.93
CA ALA A 322 32.46 -24.79 5.73
C ALA A 322 32.08 -25.25 7.16
N LEU A 323 30.80 -25.19 7.53
CA LEU A 323 30.26 -25.73 8.78
C LEU A 323 29.66 -27.14 8.65
N ASP A 324 29.50 -27.69 7.43
CA ASP A 324 29.10 -29.09 7.25
C ASP A 324 30.33 -29.99 7.08
N GLU A 325 30.88 -30.46 8.22
CA GLU A 325 32.05 -31.36 8.27
C GLU A 325 31.80 -32.76 7.64
N ASN A 326 30.64 -33.02 7.01
CA ASN A 326 30.27 -34.35 6.50
C ASN A 326 30.51 -34.59 5.00
N GLU A 327 30.68 -33.56 4.16
CA GLU A 327 31.08 -33.77 2.76
C GLU A 327 32.60 -33.96 2.63
N ALA A 328 33.04 -35.15 3.03
CA ALA A 328 34.37 -35.64 2.69
C ALA A 328 34.50 -35.80 1.17
N VAL A 329 35.16 -34.83 0.54
CA VAL A 329 35.58 -34.88 -0.87
C VAL A 329 36.29 -36.21 -1.13
N THR A 330 35.63 -37.12 -1.86
CA THR A 330 36.25 -38.35 -2.34
C THR A 330 37.21 -37.99 -3.47
N PRO A 331 38.53 -38.22 -3.33
CA PRO A 331 39.44 -38.05 -4.46
C PRO A 331 39.13 -39.12 -5.49
N ASP A 332 39.07 -38.74 -6.77
CA ASP A 332 38.91 -39.70 -7.86
C ASP A 332 40.01 -40.77 -7.82
N ASP A 333 39.57 -42.03 -7.82
CA ASP A 333 40.45 -43.19 -7.88
C ASP A 333 40.97 -43.34 -9.32
N GLU A 334 42.18 -42.83 -9.60
CA GLU A 334 42.87 -43.08 -10.87
C GLU A 334 43.21 -44.58 -10.99
N GLY A 335 42.23 -45.33 -11.48
CA GLY A 335 42.30 -46.77 -11.68
C GLY A 335 43.47 -47.18 -12.56
N SER A 336 44.48 -47.77 -11.93
CA SER A 336 45.59 -48.41 -12.62
C SER A 336 45.13 -49.71 -13.28
N GLU A 337 45.15 -49.79 -14.61
CA GLU A 337 45.21 -51.07 -15.31
C GLU A 337 46.49 -51.19 -16.14
N LYS A 338 47.11 -52.36 -16.01
CA LYS A 338 48.23 -52.83 -16.83
C LYS A 338 47.70 -53.82 -17.85
N GLU A 339 48.22 -53.77 -19.07
CA GLU A 339 48.64 -54.96 -19.82
C GLU A 339 49.86 -54.63 -20.70
#